data_AF-A0A662XQI8-F1
#
_entry.id   AF-A0A662XQI8-F1
#
_cell.length_a   1.000
_cell.length_b   1.000
_cell.length_c   1.000
_cell.angle_alpha   90.00
_cell.angle_beta   90.00
_cell.angle_gamma   90.00
#
_symmetry.space_group_name_H-M   'P 1'
#
loop_
_entity.id
_entity.type
_entity.pdbx_description
1 polymer ?
#
loop_
_entity_poly.entity_id
_entity_poly.type
_entity_poly.pdbx_seq_one_letter_code
_entity_poly.pdbx_strand_id
1 'polypeptide(L)'
;MAAPSLTDAATAPSTQSLLLGSMCLPHKVDETLALLHELLADTQFQSAENLRQLRLILQSSAASASSSISSSGAALAGTRSRVGLTPAGLYDELYSGLTQIQQLQTWAAGSDDELRRIARVLQDIAALVFRPENLRLSVVTEDKLRPQVARSLESQLLQPLAASASAPPALTLGAEPLPPLAVAPLSYLAFPMSVNFVVETQPSVSFAHEDHVALTVLAQLMSSCFLHQQVREQGGAYGSGVAQGEGSFSLSSHYDPNTFKTLEAYAGARRWAAAGGFSDRDVQEALLSVFAGVDAPKTAAARGRMGFLRGITNDMRQRRREQYLALRRQDLVAAAQRYVGEDAAVSRTVVIVGKDGDDLQQFTARGFDVQRFAPQ
;
A
#
# COMPACT_ATOMS: atom_id res chain seq x y z
N MET A 1 -2.65 2.51 -8.31
CA MET A 1 -3.04 1.67 -7.15
C MET A 1 -3.03 0.22 -7.60
N ALA A 2 -2.36 -0.65 -6.86
CA ALA A 2 -2.48 -2.10 -7.01
C ALA A 2 -3.32 -2.66 -5.85
N ALA A 3 -4.04 -3.73 -6.12
CA ALA A 3 -4.88 -4.38 -5.13
C ALA A 3 -4.77 -5.91 -5.28
N PRO A 4 -4.45 -6.64 -4.19
CA PRO A 4 -4.52 -8.09 -4.17
C PRO A 4 -5.93 -8.57 -4.52
N SER A 5 -6.01 -9.78 -5.06
CA SER A 5 -7.30 -10.45 -5.23
C SER A 5 -7.94 -10.71 -3.88
N LEU A 6 -9.26 -10.51 -3.81
CA LEU A 6 -10.02 -10.68 -2.59
C LEU A 6 -10.11 -12.16 -2.18
N THR A 7 -10.02 -13.10 -3.12
CA THR A 7 -10.18 -14.54 -2.84
C THR A 7 -8.85 -15.28 -2.76
N ASP A 8 -7.84 -14.84 -3.50
CA ASP A 8 -6.51 -15.45 -3.49
C ASP A 8 -5.44 -14.35 -3.66
N ALA A 9 -4.86 -13.92 -2.54
CA ALA A 9 -3.86 -12.87 -2.55
C ALA A 9 -2.46 -13.36 -2.98
N ALA A 10 -2.22 -14.68 -2.99
CA ALA A 10 -0.91 -15.26 -3.21
C ALA A 10 -0.62 -15.49 -4.69
N THR A 11 -1.59 -16.05 -5.44
CA THR A 11 -1.33 -16.46 -6.84
C THR A 11 -2.15 -15.71 -7.87
N ALA A 12 -3.36 -15.27 -7.52
CA ALA A 12 -4.21 -14.57 -8.48
C ALA A 12 -3.65 -13.19 -8.85
N PRO A 13 -3.78 -12.77 -10.12
CA PRO A 13 -3.26 -11.49 -10.57
C PRO A 13 -3.90 -10.33 -9.80
N SER A 14 -3.08 -9.32 -9.50
CA SER A 14 -3.54 -8.11 -8.83
C SER A 14 -4.16 -7.14 -9.83
N THR A 15 -5.22 -6.45 -9.40
CA THR A 15 -5.84 -5.41 -10.22
C THR A 15 -5.05 -4.12 -10.09
N GLN A 16 -4.68 -3.52 -11.21
CA GLN A 16 -4.02 -2.22 -11.28
C GLN A 16 -5.00 -1.17 -11.80
N SER A 17 -4.97 0.01 -11.21
CA SER A 17 -5.83 1.12 -11.64
C SER A 17 -5.15 2.47 -11.43
N LEU A 18 -5.42 3.41 -12.35
CA LEU A 18 -5.11 4.82 -12.19
C LEU A 18 -6.39 5.52 -11.71
N LEU A 19 -6.30 6.21 -10.57
CA LEU A 19 -7.44 6.91 -9.98
C LEU A 19 -7.30 8.41 -10.22
N LEU A 20 -8.22 8.97 -11.00
CA LEU A 20 -8.40 10.41 -11.12
C LEU A 20 -9.65 10.81 -10.33
N GLY A 21 -9.54 11.88 -9.55
CA GLY A 21 -10.65 12.40 -8.74
C GLY A 21 -10.71 13.91 -8.83
N SER A 22 -11.92 14.46 -8.90
CA SER A 22 -12.20 15.88 -8.83
C SER A 22 -13.40 16.14 -7.93
N MET A 23 -13.52 17.40 -7.46
CA MET A 23 -14.66 17.88 -6.70
C MET A 23 -14.96 19.31 -7.11
N CYS A 24 -16.23 19.65 -7.24
CA CYS A 24 -16.67 20.97 -7.69
C CYS A 24 -18.01 21.35 -7.08
N LEU A 25 -18.36 22.63 -7.18
CA LEU A 25 -19.71 23.12 -6.86
C LEU A 25 -20.72 22.67 -7.93
N PRO A 26 -22.01 22.50 -7.61
CA PRO A 26 -23.01 22.00 -8.56
C PRO A 26 -23.12 22.77 -9.88
N HIS A 27 -22.89 24.08 -9.85
CA HIS A 27 -22.94 24.94 -11.04
C HIS A 27 -21.62 24.97 -11.83
N LYS A 28 -20.60 24.21 -11.41
CA LYS A 28 -19.28 24.08 -12.04
C LYS A 28 -19.00 22.69 -12.60
N VAL A 29 -20.01 21.83 -12.65
CA VAL A 29 -19.89 20.45 -13.12
C VAL A 29 -19.45 20.42 -14.58
N ASP A 30 -20.06 21.24 -15.43
CA ASP A 30 -19.74 21.27 -16.86
C ASP A 30 -18.29 21.72 -17.11
N GLU A 31 -17.86 22.83 -16.48
CA GLU A 31 -16.49 23.32 -16.63
C GLU A 31 -15.47 22.34 -16.05
N THR A 32 -15.78 21.67 -14.95
CA THR A 32 -14.89 20.67 -14.35
C THR A 32 -14.73 19.45 -15.26
N LEU A 33 -15.82 18.98 -15.87
CA LEU A 33 -15.80 17.85 -16.79
C LEU A 33 -15.10 18.20 -18.11
N ALA A 34 -15.27 19.43 -18.60
CA ALA A 34 -14.55 19.92 -19.77
C ALA A 34 -13.02 19.94 -19.51
N LEU A 35 -12.58 20.43 -18.34
CA LEU A 35 -11.17 20.39 -17.94
C LEU A 35 -10.63 18.95 -17.81
N LEU A 36 -11.45 18.03 -17.28
CA LEU A 36 -11.07 16.61 -17.22
C LEU A 36 -10.93 16.03 -18.62
N HIS A 37 -11.83 16.34 -19.54
CA HIS A 37 -11.70 15.92 -20.93
C HIS A 37 -10.42 16.45 -21.57
N GLU A 38 -10.13 17.76 -21.42
CA GLU A 38 -8.91 18.38 -21.94
C GLU A 38 -7.64 17.70 -21.39
N LEU A 39 -7.60 17.42 -20.09
CA LEU A 39 -6.49 16.70 -19.45
C LEU A 39 -6.33 15.29 -20.04
N LEU A 40 -7.42 14.56 -20.26
CA LEU A 40 -7.37 13.19 -20.74
C LEU A 40 -7.04 13.09 -22.24
N ALA A 41 -7.49 14.05 -23.04
CA ALA A 41 -7.44 13.96 -24.50
C ALA A 41 -6.33 14.81 -25.15
N ASP A 42 -5.93 15.94 -24.56
CA ASP A 42 -5.08 16.94 -25.20
C ASP A 42 -3.86 17.37 -24.36
N THR A 43 -3.39 16.49 -23.46
CA THR A 43 -2.16 16.79 -22.72
C THR A 43 -0.93 16.81 -23.66
N GLN A 44 -0.31 17.98 -23.78
CA GLN A 44 0.86 18.22 -24.65
C GLN A 44 2.19 17.82 -23.99
N PHE A 45 2.44 16.52 -23.79
CA PHE A 45 3.61 16.01 -23.03
C PHE A 45 4.98 16.47 -23.53
N GLN A 46 5.15 16.66 -24.84
CA GLN A 46 6.44 16.97 -25.47
C GLN A 46 6.70 18.46 -25.71
N SER A 47 5.78 19.35 -25.30
CA SER A 47 6.00 20.80 -25.45
C SER A 47 7.17 21.27 -24.59
N ALA A 48 7.93 22.27 -25.06
CA ALA A 48 9.10 22.76 -24.34
C ALA A 48 8.78 23.24 -22.92
N GLU A 49 7.63 23.89 -22.73
CA GLU A 49 7.16 24.33 -21.42
C GLU A 49 6.81 23.14 -20.52
N ASN A 50 6.05 22.14 -21.02
CA ASN A 50 5.68 20.99 -20.21
C ASN A 50 6.88 20.10 -19.86
N LEU A 51 7.90 20.02 -20.73
CA LEU A 51 9.17 19.37 -20.38
C LEU A 51 9.86 20.09 -19.22
N ARG A 52 9.91 21.42 -19.24
CA ARG A 52 10.46 22.21 -18.13
C ARG A 52 9.68 21.95 -16.82
N GLN A 53 8.36 21.93 -16.89
CA GLN A 53 7.51 21.61 -15.72
C GLN A 53 7.73 20.18 -15.23
N LEU A 54 7.82 19.20 -16.13
CA LEU A 54 8.09 17.80 -15.79
C LEU A 54 9.42 17.65 -15.05
N ARG A 55 10.47 18.37 -15.48
CA ARG A 55 11.75 18.40 -14.77
C ARG A 55 11.60 18.92 -13.34
N LEU A 56 10.87 20.02 -13.14
CA LEU A 56 10.62 20.58 -11.81
C LEU A 56 9.83 19.60 -10.92
N ILE A 57 8.83 18.91 -11.49
CA ILE A 57 8.06 17.88 -10.78
C ILE A 57 8.96 16.72 -10.38
N LEU A 58 9.82 16.21 -11.26
CA LEU A 58 10.76 15.12 -10.96
C LEU A 58 11.74 15.52 -9.85
N GLN A 59 12.34 16.71 -9.95
CA GLN A 59 13.29 17.21 -8.96
C GLN A 59 12.64 17.43 -7.58
N SER A 60 11.47 18.08 -7.54
CA SER A 60 10.73 18.30 -6.30
C SER A 60 10.21 17.00 -5.69
N SER A 61 9.77 16.05 -6.52
CA SER A 61 9.33 14.72 -6.07
C SER A 61 10.48 13.90 -5.51
N ALA A 62 11.65 13.90 -6.17
CA ALA A 62 12.84 13.20 -5.70
C ALA A 62 13.35 13.77 -4.36
N ALA A 63 13.38 15.11 -4.23
CA ALA A 63 13.74 15.78 -2.98
C ALA A 63 12.76 15.44 -1.85
N SER A 64 11.45 15.57 -2.11
CA SER A 64 10.40 15.28 -1.12
C SER A 64 10.43 13.81 -0.69
N ALA A 65 10.58 12.88 -1.64
CA ALA A 65 10.67 11.46 -1.36
C ALA A 65 11.89 11.14 -0.48
N SER A 66 13.05 11.70 -0.80
CA SER A 66 14.29 11.50 -0.03
C SER A 66 14.16 12.04 1.41
N SER A 67 13.59 13.23 1.58
CA SER A 67 13.35 13.81 2.90
C SER A 67 12.30 13.03 3.70
N SER A 68 11.35 12.36 3.03
CA SER A 68 10.30 11.59 3.71
C SER A 68 10.77 10.27 4.30
N ILE A 69 11.92 9.71 3.89
CA ILE A 69 12.42 8.39 4.32
C ILE A 69 12.50 8.30 5.85
N SER A 70 13.00 9.35 6.51
CA SER A 70 13.14 9.40 7.98
C SER A 70 11.80 9.45 8.72
N SER A 71 10.72 9.86 8.05
CA SER A 71 9.37 9.91 8.63
C SER A 71 8.48 8.74 8.23
N SER A 72 8.77 8.11 7.08
CA SER A 72 7.95 7.05 6.47
C SER A 72 8.67 5.70 6.41
N GLY A 73 9.79 5.54 7.12
CA GLY A 73 10.65 4.36 7.03
C GLY A 73 9.94 3.03 7.32
N ALA A 74 8.98 3.00 8.26
CA ALA A 74 8.19 1.79 8.51
C ALA A 74 7.26 1.42 7.35
N ALA A 75 6.64 2.42 6.71
CA ALA A 75 5.81 2.17 5.53
C ALA A 75 6.66 1.65 4.36
N LEU A 76 7.84 2.23 4.15
CA LEU A 76 8.80 1.81 3.13
C LEU A 76 9.35 0.40 3.39
N ALA A 77 9.76 0.10 4.62
CA ALA A 77 10.17 -1.24 5.03
C ALA A 77 9.03 -2.25 4.88
N GLY A 78 7.80 -1.86 5.25
CA GLY A 78 6.60 -2.66 5.07
C GLY A 78 6.30 -3.00 3.62
N THR A 79 6.32 -2.00 2.73
CA THR A 79 6.13 -2.21 1.29
C THR A 79 7.17 -3.16 0.73
N ARG A 80 8.45 -2.92 1.01
CA ARG A 80 9.54 -3.79 0.54
C ARG A 80 9.44 -5.21 1.09
N SER A 81 9.04 -5.39 2.35
CA SER A 81 8.89 -6.71 2.98
C SER A 81 7.76 -7.56 2.36
N ARG A 82 6.81 -6.93 1.66
CA ARG A 82 5.71 -7.62 0.96
C ARG A 82 6.04 -8.04 -0.46
N VAL A 83 7.18 -7.61 -1.01
CA VAL A 83 7.62 -8.01 -2.36
C VAL A 83 7.84 -9.53 -2.37
N GLY A 84 7.24 -10.20 -3.35
CA GLY A 84 7.29 -11.66 -3.48
C GLY A 84 6.27 -12.42 -2.63
N LEU A 85 5.54 -11.76 -1.71
CA LEU A 85 4.47 -12.40 -0.93
C LEU A 85 3.12 -12.35 -1.66
N THR A 86 2.85 -11.26 -2.36
CA THR A 86 1.65 -11.07 -3.18
C THR A 86 2.04 -10.43 -4.49
N PRO A 87 1.31 -10.67 -5.60
CA PRO A 87 1.58 -9.98 -6.86
C PRO A 87 1.44 -8.45 -6.74
N ALA A 88 0.58 -7.97 -5.83
CA ALA A 88 0.40 -6.53 -5.57
C ALA A 88 1.64 -5.90 -4.94
N GLY A 89 2.38 -6.64 -4.11
CA GLY A 89 3.55 -6.14 -3.39
C GLY A 89 4.64 -5.63 -4.32
N LEU A 90 4.81 -6.24 -5.50
CA LEU A 90 5.74 -5.74 -6.53
C LEU A 90 5.34 -4.35 -7.01
N TYR A 91 4.06 -4.16 -7.35
CA TYR A 91 3.56 -2.87 -7.83
C TYR A 91 3.61 -1.79 -6.75
N ASP A 92 3.33 -2.14 -5.49
CA ASP A 92 3.45 -1.17 -4.39
C ASP A 92 4.89 -0.68 -4.22
N GLU A 93 5.90 -1.56 -4.36
CA GLU A 93 7.32 -1.17 -4.31
C GLU A 93 7.70 -0.30 -5.52
N LEU A 94 7.21 -0.62 -6.72
CA LEU A 94 7.45 0.16 -7.94
C LEU A 94 6.72 1.52 -7.95
N TYR A 95 5.58 1.65 -7.29
CA TYR A 95 4.80 2.89 -7.30
C TYR A 95 5.08 3.80 -6.12
N SER A 96 5.50 3.24 -4.98
CA SER A 96 5.58 3.97 -3.71
C SER A 96 6.67 3.48 -2.75
N GLY A 97 7.44 2.47 -3.13
CA GLY A 97 8.50 1.90 -2.30
C GLY A 97 9.86 2.54 -2.53
N LEU A 98 10.89 1.90 -1.97
CA LEU A 98 12.27 2.41 -2.04
C LEU A 98 12.83 2.35 -3.47
N THR A 99 12.46 1.32 -4.24
CA THR A 99 12.78 1.26 -5.67
C THR A 99 12.26 2.48 -6.42
N GLN A 100 11.05 2.95 -6.12
CA GLN A 100 10.51 4.17 -6.75
C GLN A 100 11.26 5.43 -6.34
N ILE A 101 11.67 5.54 -5.07
CA ILE A 101 12.46 6.69 -4.60
C ILE A 101 13.81 6.75 -5.33
N GLN A 102 14.50 5.61 -5.44
CA GLN A 102 15.75 5.51 -6.18
C GLN A 102 15.56 5.89 -7.66
N GLN A 103 14.47 5.40 -8.27
CA GLN A 103 14.15 5.71 -9.66
C GLN A 103 13.87 7.21 -9.89
N LEU A 104 13.16 7.86 -8.95
CA LEU A 104 12.94 9.31 -8.98
C LEU A 104 14.24 10.10 -8.90
N GLN A 105 15.20 9.67 -8.06
CA GLN A 105 16.52 10.30 -7.99
C GLN A 105 17.27 10.18 -9.32
N THR A 106 17.24 9.01 -9.96
CA THR A 106 17.82 8.81 -11.29
C THR A 106 17.18 9.72 -12.34
N TRP A 107 15.85 9.77 -12.40
CA TRP A 107 15.14 10.63 -13.35
C TRP A 107 15.35 12.12 -13.11
N ALA A 108 15.48 12.54 -11.85
CA ALA A 108 15.73 13.94 -11.49
C ALA A 108 17.14 14.42 -11.92
N ALA A 109 18.11 13.52 -11.96
CA ALA A 109 19.48 13.77 -12.43
C ALA A 109 19.67 13.52 -13.94
N GLY A 110 18.64 13.03 -14.63
CA GLY A 110 18.69 12.64 -16.04
C GLY A 110 18.89 13.81 -17.01
N SER A 111 19.41 13.50 -18.20
CA SER A 111 19.63 14.49 -19.27
C SER A 111 18.32 14.98 -19.92
N ASP A 112 18.40 16.02 -20.75
CA ASP A 112 17.27 16.49 -21.58
C ASP A 112 16.69 15.38 -22.47
N ASP A 113 17.55 14.49 -22.98
CA ASP A 113 17.11 13.38 -23.83
C ASP A 113 16.39 12.30 -23.03
N GLU A 114 16.81 12.05 -21.79
CA GLU A 114 16.08 11.17 -20.88
C GLU A 114 14.72 11.74 -20.49
N LEU A 115 14.65 13.04 -20.20
CA LEU A 115 13.39 13.74 -19.94
C LEU A 115 12.42 13.61 -21.12
N ARG A 116 12.90 13.78 -22.36
CA ARG A 116 12.09 13.56 -23.57
C ARG A 116 11.61 12.12 -23.70
N ARG A 117 12.44 11.13 -23.34
CA ARG A 117 12.03 9.71 -23.33
C ARG A 117 10.92 9.48 -22.30
N ILE A 118 11.06 10.01 -21.08
CA ILE A 118 10.01 9.92 -20.04
C ILE A 118 8.70 10.54 -20.54
N ALA A 119 8.76 11.74 -21.14
CA ALA A 119 7.58 12.40 -21.68
C ALA A 119 6.86 11.57 -22.77
N ARG A 120 7.61 10.87 -23.63
CA ARG A 120 7.03 9.94 -24.62
C ARG A 120 6.37 8.74 -23.93
N VAL A 121 7.00 8.15 -22.92
CA VAL A 121 6.40 7.05 -22.16
C VAL A 121 5.10 7.49 -21.48
N LEU A 122 5.05 8.70 -20.91
CA LEU A 122 3.82 9.25 -20.33
C LEU A 122 2.71 9.44 -21.39
N GLN A 123 3.08 9.90 -22.59
CA GLN A 123 2.16 10.02 -23.72
C GLN A 123 1.63 8.66 -24.17
N ASP A 124 2.48 7.64 -24.26
CA ASP A 124 2.09 6.27 -24.61
C ASP A 124 1.15 5.67 -23.55
N ILE A 125 1.46 5.87 -22.27
CA ILE A 125 0.59 5.47 -21.15
C ILE A 125 -0.77 6.17 -21.26
N ALA A 126 -0.79 7.48 -21.51
CA ALA A 126 -2.04 8.24 -21.65
C ALA A 126 -2.90 7.68 -22.81
N ALA A 127 -2.30 7.39 -23.96
CA ALA A 127 -3.00 6.83 -25.13
C ALA A 127 -3.58 5.42 -24.88
N LEU A 128 -2.97 4.63 -23.99
CA LEU A 128 -3.44 3.30 -23.59
C LEU A 128 -4.51 3.37 -22.49
N VAL A 129 -4.33 4.24 -21.50
CA VAL A 129 -5.15 4.29 -20.29
C VAL A 129 -6.42 5.12 -20.47
N PHE A 130 -6.32 6.29 -21.10
CA PHE A 130 -7.42 7.27 -21.20
C PHE A 130 -8.37 6.97 -22.35
N ARG A 131 -8.95 5.77 -22.29
CA ARG A 131 -9.89 5.23 -23.27
C ARG A 131 -11.27 4.99 -22.63
N PRO A 132 -12.37 5.21 -23.36
CA PRO A 132 -13.71 4.93 -22.85
C PRO A 132 -13.88 3.48 -22.36
N GLU A 133 -13.25 2.50 -23.03
CA GLU A 133 -13.37 1.07 -22.69
C GLU A 133 -12.72 0.72 -21.34
N ASN A 134 -11.73 1.51 -20.92
CA ASN A 134 -10.99 1.32 -19.67
C ASN A 134 -11.56 2.18 -18.52
N LEU A 135 -12.58 3.00 -18.78
CA LEU A 135 -13.10 3.96 -17.83
C LEU A 135 -14.17 3.35 -16.92
N ARG A 136 -14.03 3.59 -15.62
CA ARG A 136 -15.08 3.38 -14.62
C ARG A 136 -15.28 4.67 -13.85
N LEU A 137 -16.54 5.05 -13.58
CA LEU A 137 -16.88 6.30 -12.91
C LEU A 137 -17.59 6.05 -11.58
N SER A 138 -17.26 6.85 -10.58
CA SER A 138 -17.95 6.92 -9.29
C SER A 138 -18.30 8.36 -9.00
N VAL A 139 -19.59 8.66 -8.84
CA VAL A 139 -20.10 10.01 -8.66
C VAL A 139 -20.87 10.06 -7.34
N VAL A 140 -20.50 11.02 -6.49
CA VAL A 140 -21.21 11.30 -5.24
C VAL A 140 -21.86 12.66 -5.38
N THR A 141 -23.19 12.69 -5.39
CA THR A 141 -23.98 13.92 -5.51
C THR A 141 -25.33 13.75 -4.79
N GLU A 142 -26.03 14.85 -4.57
CA GLU A 142 -27.39 14.85 -4.02
C GLU A 142 -28.39 14.29 -5.04
N ASP A 143 -29.42 13.57 -4.58
CA ASP A 143 -30.37 12.89 -5.46
C ASP A 143 -31.04 13.83 -6.48
N LYS A 144 -31.37 15.06 -6.07
CA LYS A 144 -31.97 16.08 -6.95
C LYS A 144 -31.05 16.54 -8.09
N LEU A 145 -29.72 16.43 -7.92
CA LEU A 145 -28.74 16.85 -8.92
C LEU A 145 -28.35 15.72 -9.86
N ARG A 146 -28.68 14.46 -9.53
CA ARG A 146 -28.31 13.28 -10.30
C ARG A 146 -28.69 13.38 -11.80
N PRO A 147 -29.89 13.85 -12.19
CA PRO A 147 -30.24 13.98 -13.62
C PRO A 147 -29.41 15.06 -14.35
N GLN A 148 -29.04 16.15 -13.66
CA GLN A 148 -28.17 17.17 -14.24
C GLN A 148 -26.77 16.61 -14.43
N VAL A 149 -26.18 16.04 -13.37
CA VAL A 149 -24.82 15.49 -13.40
C VAL A 149 -24.69 14.37 -14.42
N ALA A 150 -25.69 13.49 -14.56
CA ALA A 150 -25.69 12.44 -15.57
C ALA A 150 -25.65 13.01 -17.00
N ARG A 151 -26.44 14.05 -17.29
CA ARG A 151 -26.41 14.73 -18.59
C ARG A 151 -25.06 15.39 -18.86
N SER A 152 -24.52 16.09 -17.86
CA SER A 152 -23.20 16.74 -17.95
C SER A 152 -22.08 15.74 -18.21
N LEU A 153 -22.08 14.59 -17.49
CA LEU A 153 -21.09 13.51 -17.70
C LEU A 153 -21.14 12.97 -19.12
N GLU A 154 -22.33 12.73 -19.63
CA GLU A 154 -22.54 12.25 -20.99
C GLU A 154 -22.02 13.26 -22.02
N SER A 155 -22.46 14.52 -21.93
CA SER A 155 -22.18 15.53 -22.96
C SER A 155 -20.77 16.12 -22.89
N GLN A 156 -20.20 16.29 -21.69
CA GLN A 156 -18.93 17.00 -21.50
C GLN A 156 -17.72 16.07 -21.37
N LEU A 157 -17.92 14.79 -21.03
CA LEU A 157 -16.81 13.85 -20.82
C LEU A 157 -16.91 12.61 -21.70
N LEU A 158 -18.02 11.85 -21.61
CA LEU A 158 -18.10 10.53 -22.25
C LEU A 158 -18.18 10.63 -23.77
N GLN A 159 -19.07 11.45 -24.32
CA GLN A 159 -19.20 11.63 -25.77
C GLN A 159 -17.94 12.25 -26.40
N PRO A 160 -17.36 13.33 -25.84
CA PRO A 160 -16.11 13.88 -26.37
C PRO A 160 -14.94 12.91 -26.33
N LEU A 161 -14.81 12.13 -25.25
CA LEU A 161 -13.74 11.12 -25.13
C LEU A 161 -13.94 9.98 -26.14
N ALA A 162 -15.18 9.54 -26.36
CA ALA A 162 -15.51 8.54 -27.37
C ALA A 162 -15.27 9.05 -28.80
N ALA A 163 -15.56 10.32 -29.09
CA ALA A 163 -15.30 10.93 -30.39
C ALA A 163 -13.80 11.13 -30.65
N SER A 164 -13.01 11.40 -29.59
CA SER A 164 -11.56 11.58 -29.66
C SER A 164 -10.78 10.26 -29.66
N ALA A 165 -11.45 9.13 -29.44
CA ALA A 165 -10.83 7.82 -29.43
C ALA A 165 -10.36 7.45 -30.85
N SER A 166 -9.06 7.55 -31.09
CA SER A 166 -8.42 7.05 -32.30
C SER A 166 -8.32 5.51 -32.27
N ALA A 167 -8.06 4.90 -33.43
CA ALA A 167 -7.81 3.46 -33.55
C ALA A 167 -6.80 3.01 -32.47
N PRO A 168 -6.94 1.80 -31.91
CA PRO A 168 -6.03 1.31 -30.88
C PRO A 168 -4.58 1.43 -31.36
N PRO A 169 -3.67 2.00 -30.56
CA PRO A 169 -2.27 2.04 -30.95
C PRO A 169 -1.82 0.59 -31.19
N ALA A 170 -0.94 0.40 -32.16
CA ALA A 170 -0.29 -0.90 -32.40
C ALA A 170 0.56 -1.38 -31.21
N LEU A 171 0.62 -0.59 -30.12
CA LEU A 171 1.16 -0.93 -28.82
C LEU A 171 0.22 -1.95 -28.15
N THR A 172 0.44 -3.22 -28.45
CA THR A 172 -0.04 -4.28 -27.57
C THR A 172 0.79 -4.23 -26.30
N LEU A 173 0.13 -4.03 -25.15
CA LEU A 173 0.74 -4.36 -23.87
C LEU A 173 1.03 -5.86 -23.90
N GLY A 174 2.27 -6.23 -24.22
CA GLY A 174 2.70 -7.61 -24.09
C GLY A 174 2.45 -8.05 -22.66
N ALA A 175 1.84 -9.23 -22.49
CA ALA A 175 1.70 -9.87 -21.18
C ALA A 175 3.05 -10.42 -20.69
N GLU A 176 4.15 -9.76 -21.03
CA GLU A 176 5.47 -10.11 -20.55
C GLU A 176 5.50 -9.86 -19.05
N PRO A 177 5.80 -10.88 -18.24
CA PRO A 177 5.93 -10.70 -16.80
C PRO A 177 7.01 -9.64 -16.55
N LEU A 178 6.72 -8.68 -15.68
CA LEU A 178 7.76 -7.78 -15.17
C LEU A 178 8.92 -8.62 -14.64
N PRO A 179 10.18 -8.22 -14.89
CA PRO A 179 11.32 -8.94 -14.34
C PRO A 179 11.15 -9.06 -12.82
N PRO A 180 11.38 -10.24 -12.23
CA PRO A 180 11.17 -10.42 -10.81
C PRO A 180 12.11 -9.49 -10.03
N LEU A 181 11.53 -8.64 -9.18
CA LEU A 181 12.32 -7.86 -8.23
C LEU A 181 12.73 -8.80 -7.09
N ALA A 182 13.98 -9.26 -7.11
CA ALA A 182 14.53 -10.07 -6.05
C ALA A 182 14.82 -9.20 -4.83
N VAL A 183 14.05 -9.38 -3.76
CA VAL A 183 14.30 -8.77 -2.45
C VAL A 183 14.87 -9.83 -1.53
N ALA A 184 16.01 -9.54 -0.90
CA ALA A 184 16.61 -10.44 0.07
C ALA A 184 15.65 -10.63 1.27
N PRO A 185 15.41 -11.88 1.74
CA PRO A 185 14.54 -12.14 2.87
C PRO A 185 14.95 -11.38 4.14
N LEU A 186 16.24 -11.10 4.32
CA LEU A 186 16.77 -10.26 5.38
C LEU A 186 17.47 -9.06 4.75
N SER A 187 16.90 -7.87 4.90
CA SER A 187 17.44 -6.63 4.32
C SER A 187 17.66 -5.56 5.41
N TYR A 188 18.83 -4.92 5.40
CA TYR A 188 19.12 -3.74 6.21
C TYR A 188 19.53 -2.58 5.30
N LEU A 189 18.78 -1.49 5.34
CA LEU A 189 18.96 -0.32 4.51
C LEU A 189 19.39 0.83 5.44
N ALA A 190 20.68 1.14 5.42
CA ALA A 190 21.29 2.14 6.29
C ALA A 190 21.14 3.54 5.71
N PHE A 191 20.56 4.46 6.49
CA PHE A 191 20.37 5.87 6.17
C PHE A 191 20.96 6.75 7.28
N PRO A 192 21.34 8.00 6.98
CA PRO A 192 21.87 8.96 7.97
C PRO A 192 20.77 9.46 8.91
N MET A 193 20.31 8.59 9.81
CA MET A 193 19.29 8.85 10.83
C MET A 193 19.67 8.20 12.16
N SER A 194 18.98 8.56 13.24
CA SER A 194 19.31 8.15 14.62
C SER A 194 18.46 6.99 15.16
N VAL A 195 17.47 6.54 14.41
CA VAL A 195 16.46 5.54 14.81
C VAL A 195 16.30 4.48 13.74
N ASN A 196 15.52 3.45 14.03
CA ASN A 196 15.24 2.34 13.12
C ASN A 196 13.73 2.16 12.91
N PHE A 197 13.40 1.53 11.79
CA PHE A 197 12.09 1.01 11.46
C PHE A 197 12.26 -0.47 11.15
N VAL A 198 11.77 -1.33 12.04
CA VAL A 198 11.96 -2.78 11.96
C VAL A 198 10.65 -3.41 11.54
N VAL A 199 10.60 -4.01 10.36
CA VAL A 199 9.41 -4.71 9.87
C VAL A 199 9.72 -6.17 9.58
N GLU A 200 8.95 -7.06 10.17
CA GLU A 200 8.92 -8.49 9.86
C GLU A 200 7.56 -8.81 9.26
N THR A 201 7.54 -9.43 8.08
CA THR A 201 6.31 -9.82 7.39
C THR A 201 6.38 -11.28 7.00
N GLN A 202 5.24 -11.96 7.08
CA GLN A 202 5.05 -13.33 6.61
C GLN A 202 3.82 -13.43 5.70
N PRO A 203 3.75 -14.47 4.83
CA PRO A 203 2.54 -14.78 4.08
C PRO A 203 1.32 -14.91 5.00
N SER A 204 0.17 -14.46 4.51
CA SER A 204 -1.11 -14.57 5.20
C SER A 204 -2.24 -14.80 4.20
N VAL A 205 -3.48 -14.71 4.66
CA VAL A 205 -4.67 -15.05 3.88
C VAL A 205 -5.30 -13.86 3.18
N SER A 206 -6.04 -14.13 2.11
CA SER A 206 -6.80 -13.14 1.33
C SER A 206 -7.97 -12.56 2.14
N PHE A 207 -8.63 -11.53 1.59
CA PHE A 207 -9.79 -10.90 2.21
C PHE A 207 -10.94 -11.90 2.49
N ALA A 208 -11.28 -12.75 1.53
CA ALA A 208 -12.45 -13.62 1.62
C ALA A 208 -12.19 -14.90 2.42
N HIS A 209 -10.95 -15.15 2.85
CA HIS A 209 -10.60 -16.31 3.64
C HIS A 209 -11.24 -16.25 5.04
N GLU A 210 -11.69 -17.40 5.55
CA GLU A 210 -12.38 -17.51 6.85
C GLU A 210 -11.52 -17.00 8.02
N ASP A 211 -10.23 -17.35 8.04
CA ASP A 211 -9.30 -16.94 9.09
C ASP A 211 -8.87 -15.46 9.02
N HIS A 212 -9.23 -14.70 7.98
CA HIS A 212 -8.81 -13.29 7.86
C HIS A 212 -9.28 -12.43 9.05
N VAL A 213 -10.50 -12.69 9.52
CA VAL A 213 -11.11 -11.99 10.67
C VAL A 213 -10.37 -12.35 11.95
N ALA A 214 -10.11 -13.64 12.18
CA ALA A 214 -9.35 -14.11 13.34
C ALA A 214 -7.95 -13.48 13.38
N LEU A 215 -7.25 -13.46 12.24
CA LEU A 215 -5.93 -12.84 12.13
C LEU A 215 -5.95 -11.32 12.34
N THR A 216 -7.02 -10.64 11.92
CA THR A 216 -7.18 -9.19 12.16
C THR A 216 -7.30 -8.88 13.65
N VAL A 217 -8.14 -9.63 14.38
CA VAL A 217 -8.30 -9.45 15.83
C VAL A 217 -7.04 -9.90 16.58
N LEU A 218 -6.39 -10.98 16.13
CA LEU A 218 -5.12 -11.44 16.68
C LEU A 218 -4.02 -10.38 16.53
N ALA A 219 -3.93 -9.72 15.37
CA ALA A 219 -3.00 -8.63 15.15
C ALA A 219 -3.25 -7.47 16.12
N GLN A 220 -4.51 -7.09 16.34
CA GLN A 220 -4.87 -6.07 17.32
C GLN A 220 -4.45 -6.47 18.75
N LEU A 221 -4.72 -7.71 19.15
CA LEU A 221 -4.31 -8.25 20.46
C LEU A 221 -2.79 -8.23 20.64
N MET A 222 -2.03 -8.73 19.66
CA MET A 222 -0.57 -8.74 19.72
C MET A 222 -0.01 -7.31 19.80
N SER A 223 -0.66 -6.36 19.14
CA SER A 223 -0.29 -4.94 19.20
C SER A 223 -0.47 -4.38 20.60
N SER A 224 -1.68 -4.49 21.16
CA SER A 224 -2.05 -3.84 22.42
C SER A 224 -1.50 -4.57 23.66
N CYS A 225 -1.57 -5.90 23.68
CA CYS A 225 -1.28 -6.69 24.88
C CYS A 225 0.18 -7.14 24.97
N PHE A 226 0.96 -7.05 23.89
CA PHE A 226 2.35 -7.52 23.87
C PHE A 226 3.34 -6.48 23.32
N LEU A 227 3.21 -6.10 22.05
CA LEU A 227 4.21 -5.23 21.41
C LEU A 227 4.26 -3.82 22.00
N HIS A 228 3.13 -3.26 22.45
CA HIS A 228 3.13 -1.96 23.10
C HIS A 228 4.04 -1.95 24.33
N GLN A 229 3.89 -2.94 25.21
CA GLN A 229 4.70 -3.05 26.41
C GLN A 229 6.17 -3.37 26.09
N GLN A 230 6.43 -4.36 25.24
CA GLN A 230 7.78 -4.87 25.00
C GLN A 230 8.63 -3.92 24.13
N VAL A 231 8.05 -3.38 23.06
CA VAL A 231 8.80 -2.59 22.07
C VAL A 231 8.78 -1.10 22.40
N ARG A 232 7.63 -0.57 22.87
CA ARG A 232 7.50 0.86 23.19
C ARG A 232 7.85 1.17 24.64
N GLU A 233 7.17 0.58 25.62
CA GLU A 233 7.39 0.93 27.03
C GLU A 233 8.76 0.49 27.55
N GLN A 234 9.15 -0.76 27.29
CA GLN A 234 10.44 -1.32 27.73
C GLN A 234 11.57 -1.12 26.72
N GLY A 235 11.23 -1.04 25.42
CA GLY A 235 12.19 -0.87 24.33
C GLY A 235 12.50 0.59 24.00
N GLY A 236 11.60 1.53 24.31
CA GLY A 236 11.78 2.95 24.04
C GLY A 236 11.45 3.37 22.59
N ALA A 237 10.87 2.48 21.77
CA ALA A 237 10.38 2.87 20.45
C ALA A 237 9.20 3.83 20.56
N TYR A 238 9.01 4.72 19.58
CA TYR A 238 7.86 5.63 19.57
C TYR A 238 6.53 4.88 19.38
N GLY A 239 6.54 3.86 18.51
CA GLY A 239 5.35 3.08 18.20
C GLY A 239 5.70 1.65 17.76
N SER A 240 4.75 0.76 17.97
CA SER A 240 4.81 -0.62 17.51
C SER A 240 3.41 -1.11 17.16
N GLY A 241 3.32 -2.12 16.30
CA GLY A 241 2.03 -2.67 15.91
C GLY A 241 2.16 -3.89 15.02
N VAL A 242 1.08 -4.66 15.00
CA VAL A 242 0.88 -5.82 14.14
C VAL A 242 -0.32 -5.54 13.24
N ALA A 243 -0.21 -5.88 11.97
CA ALA A 243 -1.27 -5.68 11.00
C ALA A 243 -1.50 -6.95 10.17
N GLN A 244 -2.78 -7.31 10.03
CA GLN A 244 -3.23 -8.26 9.01
C GLN A 244 -3.60 -7.48 7.74
N GLY A 245 -2.83 -7.71 6.68
CA GLY A 245 -3.15 -7.28 5.32
C GLY A 245 -3.82 -8.37 4.50
N GLU A 246 -4.04 -8.12 3.22
CA GLU A 246 -4.54 -9.12 2.29
C GLU A 246 -3.35 -9.89 1.71
N GLY A 247 -3.07 -11.08 2.25
CA GLY A 247 -1.93 -11.90 1.86
C GLY A 247 -0.64 -11.68 2.67
N SER A 248 -0.65 -10.78 3.65
CA SER A 248 0.52 -10.51 4.51
C SER A 248 0.13 -10.28 5.97
N PHE A 249 0.94 -10.78 6.90
CA PHE A 249 0.84 -10.49 8.33
C PHE A 249 2.16 -9.86 8.78
N SER A 250 2.12 -8.63 9.29
CA SER A 250 3.31 -7.80 9.51
C SER A 250 3.40 -7.31 10.96
N LEU A 251 4.58 -7.41 11.56
CA LEU A 251 4.96 -6.79 12.82
C LEU A 251 5.91 -5.63 12.52
N SER A 252 5.69 -4.48 13.16
CA SER A 252 6.41 -3.24 12.83
C SER A 252 6.73 -2.40 14.07
N SER A 253 7.86 -1.68 14.01
CA SER A 253 8.26 -0.66 14.97
C SER A 253 8.60 0.65 14.26
N HIS A 254 8.37 1.77 14.95
CA HIS A 254 8.51 3.13 14.43
C HIS A 254 9.37 3.95 15.36
N TYR A 255 10.36 4.65 14.79
CA TYR A 255 11.36 5.43 15.53
C TYR A 255 11.96 4.63 16.70
N ASP A 256 12.42 3.41 16.39
CA ASP A 256 12.89 2.43 17.37
C ASP A 256 14.40 2.58 17.60
N PRO A 257 14.88 2.78 18.83
CA PRO A 257 16.32 2.82 19.10
C PRO A 257 16.99 1.44 18.94
N ASN A 258 16.20 0.36 18.89
CA ASN A 258 16.69 -1.02 18.81
C ASN A 258 16.44 -1.66 17.44
N THR A 259 17.08 -2.82 17.23
CA THR A 259 16.88 -3.69 16.07
C THR A 259 16.68 -5.14 16.50
N PHE A 260 17.74 -5.83 16.92
CA PHE A 260 17.68 -7.25 17.29
C PHE A 260 16.80 -7.52 18.50
N LYS A 261 16.81 -6.64 19.52
CA LYS A 261 15.91 -6.72 20.68
C LYS A 261 14.44 -6.69 20.25
N THR A 262 14.12 -5.90 19.22
CA THR A 262 12.76 -5.82 18.67
C THR A 262 12.39 -7.10 17.91
N LEU A 263 13.32 -7.69 17.14
CA LEU A 263 13.11 -8.99 16.50
C LEU A 263 12.91 -10.13 17.53
N GLU A 264 13.62 -10.08 18.65
CA GLU A 264 13.40 -11.00 19.78
C GLU A 264 12.01 -10.81 20.40
N ALA A 265 11.56 -9.56 20.56
CA ALA A 265 10.20 -9.25 21.00
C ALA A 265 9.14 -9.75 20.01
N TYR A 266 9.38 -9.68 18.71
CA TYR A 266 8.50 -10.25 17.69
C TYR A 266 8.39 -11.77 17.85
N ALA A 267 9.51 -12.47 18.02
CA ALA A 267 9.48 -13.90 18.32
C ALA A 267 8.72 -14.22 19.62
N GLY A 268 8.93 -13.43 20.67
CA GLY A 268 8.16 -13.51 21.91
C GLY A 268 6.66 -13.34 21.70
N ALA A 269 6.26 -12.36 20.89
CA ALA A 269 4.84 -12.09 20.59
C ALA A 269 4.19 -13.28 19.88
N ARG A 270 4.90 -13.91 18.92
CA ARG A 270 4.41 -15.11 18.21
C ARG A 270 4.21 -16.29 19.16
N ARG A 271 5.17 -16.56 20.05
CA ARG A 271 5.06 -17.62 21.07
C ARG A 271 3.92 -17.34 22.05
N TRP A 272 3.81 -16.10 22.52
CA TRP A 272 2.73 -15.67 23.42
C TRP A 272 1.34 -15.85 22.79
N ALA A 273 1.20 -15.47 21.52
CA ALA A 273 -0.05 -15.62 20.77
C ALA A 273 -0.42 -17.10 20.59
N ALA A 274 0.53 -17.94 20.17
CA ALA A 274 0.30 -19.37 19.94
C ALA A 274 0.01 -20.15 21.23
N ALA A 275 0.54 -19.70 22.37
CA ALA A 275 0.24 -20.24 23.69
C ALA A 275 -1.11 -19.75 24.27
N GLY A 276 -1.80 -18.82 23.59
CA GLY A 276 -3.05 -18.25 24.07
C GLY A 276 -2.89 -17.40 25.33
N GLY A 277 -1.78 -16.67 25.43
CA GLY A 277 -1.39 -15.83 26.58
C GLY A 277 -2.27 -14.60 26.85
N PHE A 278 -3.47 -14.56 26.29
CA PHE A 278 -4.48 -13.50 26.42
C PHE A 278 -5.78 -14.07 27.01
N SER A 279 -6.51 -13.23 27.74
CA SER A 279 -7.79 -13.54 28.36
C SER A 279 -8.97 -13.27 27.43
N ASP A 280 -10.17 -13.77 27.76
CA ASP A 280 -11.39 -13.44 27.03
C ASP A 280 -11.72 -11.93 27.11
N ARG A 281 -11.31 -11.26 28.19
CA ARG A 281 -11.44 -9.81 28.32
C ARG A 281 -10.60 -9.07 27.28
N ASP A 282 -9.35 -9.49 27.09
CA ASP A 282 -8.46 -8.90 26.09
C ASP A 282 -9.06 -9.04 24.69
N VAL A 283 -9.68 -10.20 24.40
CA VAL A 283 -10.38 -10.44 23.12
C VAL A 283 -11.53 -9.45 22.91
N GLN A 284 -12.34 -9.20 23.94
CA GLN A 284 -13.42 -8.21 23.86
C GLN A 284 -12.88 -6.79 23.64
N GLU A 285 -11.82 -6.39 24.34
CA GLU A 285 -11.18 -5.08 24.16
C GLU A 285 -10.57 -4.91 22.76
N ALA A 286 -9.96 -5.97 22.21
CA ALA A 286 -9.46 -5.96 20.84
C ALA A 286 -10.60 -5.87 19.80
N LEU A 287 -11.70 -6.60 20.01
CA LEU A 287 -12.89 -6.48 19.16
C LEU A 287 -13.46 -5.07 19.20
N LEU A 288 -13.57 -4.43 20.36
CA LEU A 288 -14.00 -3.04 20.48
C LEU A 288 -13.10 -2.09 19.68
N SER A 289 -11.78 -2.30 19.75
CA SER A 289 -10.82 -1.51 18.96
C SER A 289 -11.00 -1.71 17.44
N VAL A 290 -11.21 -2.96 17.00
CA VAL A 290 -11.51 -3.26 15.59
C VAL A 290 -12.83 -2.61 15.16
N PHE A 291 -13.88 -2.69 15.97
CA PHE A 291 -15.18 -2.08 15.69
C PHE A 291 -15.12 -0.55 15.64
N ALA A 292 -14.28 0.09 16.47
CA ALA A 292 -14.06 1.52 16.41
C ALA A 292 -13.57 1.97 15.02
N GLY A 293 -12.75 1.15 14.34
CA GLY A 293 -12.32 1.40 12.96
C GLY A 293 -13.38 1.05 11.92
N VAL A 294 -14.05 -0.09 12.06
CA VAL A 294 -15.08 -0.57 11.13
C VAL A 294 -16.28 0.39 11.07
N ASP A 295 -16.70 0.90 12.24
CA ASP A 295 -17.90 1.72 12.43
C ASP A 295 -17.59 3.23 12.48
N ALA A 296 -16.34 3.61 12.20
CA ALA A 296 -15.95 5.02 12.13
C ALA A 296 -16.84 5.81 11.15
N PRO A 297 -17.26 7.03 11.49
CA PRO A 297 -18.13 7.83 10.64
C PRO A 297 -17.44 8.14 9.31
N LYS A 298 -18.16 7.93 8.20
CA LYS A 298 -17.67 8.18 6.85
C LYS A 298 -18.28 9.46 6.30
N THR A 299 -17.43 10.28 5.69
CA THR A 299 -17.88 11.44 4.91
C THR A 299 -18.76 10.99 3.75
N ALA A 300 -19.62 11.88 3.24
CA ALA A 300 -20.47 11.57 2.09
C ALA A 300 -19.63 11.10 0.88
N ALA A 301 -18.52 11.78 0.60
CA ALA A 301 -17.61 11.46 -0.51
C ALA A 301 -16.92 10.08 -0.39
N ALA A 302 -16.74 9.56 0.82
CA ALA A 302 -16.14 8.25 1.04
C ALA A 302 -17.14 7.08 0.88
N ARG A 303 -18.45 7.37 0.83
CA ARG A 303 -19.49 6.32 0.68
C ARG A 303 -19.35 5.64 -0.68
N GLY A 304 -19.47 4.31 -0.69
CA GLY A 304 -19.37 3.51 -1.92
C GLY A 304 -17.94 3.32 -2.48
N ARG A 305 -16.94 4.07 -2.00
CA ARG A 305 -15.55 4.02 -2.51
C ARG A 305 -14.97 2.61 -2.54
N MET A 306 -15.12 1.82 -1.47
CA MET A 306 -14.60 0.45 -1.44
C MET A 306 -15.34 -0.50 -2.37
N GLY A 307 -16.64 -0.29 -2.60
CA GLY A 307 -17.40 -1.04 -3.60
C GLY A 307 -16.91 -0.72 -5.02
N PHE A 308 -16.64 0.56 -5.29
CA PHE A 308 -16.10 1.00 -6.58
C PHE A 308 -14.67 0.47 -6.82
N LEU A 309 -13.75 0.73 -5.89
CA LEU A 309 -12.32 0.41 -6.09
C LEU A 309 -12.01 -1.08 -5.97
N ARG A 310 -12.66 -1.78 -5.05
CA ARG A 310 -12.29 -3.15 -4.67
C ARG A 310 -13.40 -4.17 -4.91
N GLY A 311 -14.60 -3.75 -5.31
CA GLY A 311 -15.74 -4.67 -5.45
C GLY A 311 -16.31 -5.17 -4.12
N ILE A 312 -15.91 -4.59 -2.98
CA ILE A 312 -16.37 -5.03 -1.66
C ILE A 312 -17.81 -4.54 -1.45
N THR A 313 -18.76 -5.48 -1.46
CA THR A 313 -20.21 -5.20 -1.32
C THR A 313 -20.63 -4.97 0.13
N ASN A 314 -21.86 -4.48 0.34
CA ASN A 314 -22.45 -4.42 1.69
C ASN A 314 -22.57 -5.81 2.32
N ASP A 315 -22.97 -6.82 1.55
CA ASP A 315 -23.12 -8.19 2.06
C ASP A 315 -21.78 -8.80 2.47
N MET A 316 -20.69 -8.51 1.76
CA MET A 316 -19.35 -8.90 2.18
C MET A 316 -18.94 -8.25 3.49
N ARG A 317 -19.24 -6.94 3.66
CA ARG A 317 -18.99 -6.24 4.92
C ARG A 317 -19.82 -6.80 6.07
N GLN A 318 -21.09 -7.11 5.81
CA GLN A 318 -22.01 -7.64 6.80
C GLN A 318 -21.60 -9.04 7.25
N ARG A 319 -21.27 -9.95 6.33
CA ARG A 319 -20.73 -11.27 6.67
C ARG A 319 -19.47 -11.17 7.52
N ARG A 320 -18.56 -10.25 7.17
CA ARG A 320 -17.35 -10.00 7.97
C ARG A 320 -17.67 -9.48 9.37
N ARG A 321 -18.68 -8.61 9.51
CA ARG A 321 -19.18 -8.15 10.80
C ARG A 321 -19.67 -9.32 11.65
N GLU A 322 -20.45 -10.21 11.07
CA GLU A 322 -20.97 -11.41 11.75
C GLU A 322 -19.83 -12.35 12.19
N GLN A 323 -18.79 -12.50 11.36
CA GLN A 323 -17.58 -13.24 11.74
C GLN A 323 -16.88 -12.62 12.96
N TYR A 324 -16.73 -11.28 13.03
CA TYR A 324 -16.16 -10.62 14.22
C TYR A 324 -17.01 -10.88 15.47
N LEU A 325 -18.34 -10.81 15.35
CA LEU A 325 -19.26 -11.01 16.48
C LEU A 325 -19.31 -12.47 16.96
N ALA A 326 -19.06 -13.44 16.07
CA ALA A 326 -19.06 -14.86 16.40
C ALA A 326 -17.72 -15.37 16.95
N LEU A 327 -16.66 -14.55 16.87
CA LEU A 327 -15.29 -14.94 17.15
C LEU A 327 -15.06 -15.27 18.63
N ARG A 328 -14.36 -16.36 18.89
CA ARG A 328 -14.00 -16.82 20.24
C ARG A 328 -12.49 -16.86 20.42
N ARG A 329 -12.06 -16.85 21.68
CA ARG A 329 -10.64 -16.97 22.06
C ARG A 329 -9.96 -18.19 21.42
N GLN A 330 -10.65 -19.33 21.35
CA GLN A 330 -10.10 -20.56 20.76
C GLN A 330 -9.79 -20.41 19.27
N ASP A 331 -10.62 -19.68 18.53
CA ASP A 331 -10.41 -19.42 17.09
C ASP A 331 -9.13 -18.61 16.87
N LEU A 332 -8.85 -17.66 17.77
CA LEU A 332 -7.63 -16.84 17.74
C LEU A 332 -6.38 -17.65 18.05
N VAL A 333 -6.46 -18.56 19.03
CA VAL A 333 -5.34 -19.47 19.36
C VAL A 333 -5.08 -20.42 18.20
N ALA A 334 -6.13 -20.98 17.59
CA ALA A 334 -6.00 -21.85 16.42
C ALA A 334 -5.38 -21.10 15.23
N ALA A 335 -5.82 -19.87 14.95
CA ALA A 335 -5.23 -19.03 13.92
C ALA A 335 -3.75 -18.69 14.23
N ALA A 336 -3.43 -18.37 15.48
CA ALA A 336 -2.06 -18.10 15.90
C ALA A 336 -1.15 -19.32 15.69
N GLN A 337 -1.59 -20.51 16.08
CA GLN A 337 -0.85 -21.76 15.88
C GLN A 337 -0.66 -22.10 14.40
N ARG A 338 -1.71 -21.90 13.59
CA ARG A 338 -1.69 -22.22 12.15
C ARG A 338 -0.77 -21.30 11.35
N TYR A 339 -0.78 -20.00 11.63
CA TYR A 339 -0.14 -19.01 10.77
C TYR A 339 1.06 -18.31 11.41
N VAL A 340 1.05 -18.08 12.72
CA VAL A 340 1.98 -17.15 13.39
C VAL A 340 3.04 -17.88 14.22
N GLY A 341 2.73 -19.06 14.75
CA GLY A 341 3.62 -19.84 15.60
C GLY A 341 4.99 -20.16 14.99
N GLU A 342 5.95 -20.56 15.83
CA GLU A 342 7.30 -20.92 15.38
C GLU A 342 7.31 -22.15 14.47
N ASP A 343 6.40 -23.10 14.73
CA ASP A 343 6.23 -24.31 13.93
C ASP A 343 5.53 -24.05 12.58
N ALA A 344 5.00 -22.84 12.36
CA ALA A 344 4.42 -22.47 11.08
C ALA A 344 5.55 -22.40 10.04
N ALA A 345 5.51 -23.31 9.05
CA ALA A 345 6.47 -23.41 7.95
C ALA A 345 6.29 -22.26 6.94
N VAL A 346 6.44 -21.02 7.40
CA VAL A 346 6.32 -19.80 6.60
C VAL A 346 7.66 -19.07 6.54
N SER A 347 8.10 -18.79 5.33
CA SER A 347 9.23 -17.90 5.08
C SER A 347 8.86 -16.48 5.52
N ARG A 348 9.70 -15.89 6.36
CA ARG A 348 9.52 -14.53 6.88
C ARG A 348 10.52 -13.60 6.23
N THR A 349 10.06 -12.42 5.86
CA THR A 349 10.88 -11.35 5.30
C THR A 349 11.06 -10.27 6.36
N VAL A 350 12.30 -9.93 6.68
CA VAL A 350 12.66 -8.84 7.60
C VAL A 350 13.31 -7.73 6.78
N VAL A 351 12.75 -6.53 6.88
CA VAL A 351 13.33 -5.32 6.30
C VAL A 351 13.52 -4.30 7.42
N ILE A 352 14.74 -3.81 7.56
CA ILE A 352 15.08 -2.75 8.48
C ILE A 352 15.52 -1.53 7.67
N VAL A 353 14.84 -0.41 7.86
CA VAL A 353 15.31 0.90 7.42
C VAL A 353 15.87 1.57 8.67
N GLY A 354 17.18 1.70 8.75
CA GLY A 354 17.89 1.93 10.01
C GLY A 354 18.98 2.97 9.95
N LYS A 355 19.52 3.33 11.11
CA LYS A 355 20.68 4.20 11.23
C LYS A 355 21.88 3.63 10.46
N ASP A 356 22.69 4.51 9.88
CA ASP A 356 24.03 4.18 9.42
C ASP A 356 24.98 4.22 10.61
N GLY A 357 25.49 3.06 11.02
CA GLY A 357 26.25 2.87 12.26
C GLY A 357 27.41 1.88 12.10
N ASP A 358 28.25 1.79 13.13
CA ASP A 358 29.41 0.89 13.14
C ASP A 358 29.02 -0.59 13.29
N ASP A 359 27.77 -0.87 13.69
CA ASP A 359 27.21 -2.21 13.92
C ASP A 359 26.77 -2.93 12.64
N LEU A 360 26.95 -2.34 11.45
CA LEU A 360 26.53 -2.93 10.18
C LEU A 360 27.14 -4.30 9.88
N GLN A 361 28.35 -4.59 10.37
CA GLN A 361 28.97 -5.91 10.24
C GLN A 361 28.19 -7.00 10.99
N GLN A 362 27.52 -6.64 12.09
CA GLN A 362 26.70 -7.58 12.87
C GLN A 362 25.49 -8.07 12.07
N PHE A 363 24.90 -7.20 11.23
CA PHE A 363 23.80 -7.55 10.34
C PHE A 363 24.25 -8.53 9.26
N THR A 364 25.38 -8.28 8.60
CA THR A 364 25.95 -9.20 7.61
C THR A 364 26.27 -10.56 8.24
N ALA A 365 26.83 -10.59 9.46
CA ALA A 365 27.11 -11.82 10.19
C ALA A 365 25.83 -12.63 10.53
N ARG A 366 24.68 -11.97 10.62
CA ARG A 366 23.36 -12.59 10.81
C ARG A 366 22.62 -12.85 9.49
N GLY A 367 23.29 -12.68 8.35
CA GLY A 367 22.75 -13.01 7.02
C GLY A 367 21.88 -11.92 6.38
N PHE A 368 21.91 -10.69 6.89
CA PHE A 368 21.23 -9.56 6.24
C PHE A 368 22.02 -9.08 5.01
N ASP A 369 21.31 -8.79 3.93
CA ASP A 369 21.79 -7.95 2.85
C ASP A 369 21.84 -6.50 3.32
N VAL A 370 23.03 -5.93 3.43
CA VAL A 370 23.25 -4.58 3.97
C VAL A 370 23.54 -3.61 2.84
N GLN A 371 22.67 -2.62 2.67
CA GLN A 371 22.84 -1.55 1.68
C GLN A 371 23.00 -0.22 2.42
N ARG A 372 24.02 0.56 2.06
CA ARG A 372 24.28 1.88 2.64
C ARG A 372 23.90 2.98 1.67
N PHE A 373 23.11 3.93 2.15
CA PHE A 373 22.70 5.12 1.41
C PHE A 373 23.36 6.34 2.06
N ALA A 374 24.42 6.85 1.42
CA ALA A 374 25.06 8.08 1.85
C ALA A 374 24.21 9.30 1.43
N PRO A 375 24.20 10.39 2.21
CA PRO A 375 23.69 11.66 1.72
C PRO A 375 24.55 12.11 0.52
N GLN A 376 23.90 12.38 -0.62
CA GLN A 376 24.54 13.06 -1.76
C GLN A 376 24.65 14.55 -1.50
#